data_AF-G0ZHW7-F1
#
_entry.id   AF-G0ZHW7-F1
#
_cell.length_a   1.000
_cell.length_b   1.000
_cell.length_c   1.000
_cell.angle_alpha   90.00
_cell.angle_beta   90.00
_cell.angle_gamma   90.00
#
_symmetry.space_group_name_H-M   'P 1'
#
loop_
_entity.id
_entity.type
_entity.pdbx_description
1 polymer ?
#
loop_
_entity_poly.entity_id
_entity_poly.type
_entity_poly.pdbx_seq_one_letter_code
_entity_poly.pdbx_strand_id
1 'polypeptide(L)' 'TALQVVWSVLLSRYQRSRDLIFGTVVSGRPAAIKGVEHMVGLFINVVPKRVSFDGQTSFTELIAGLQKQSLES' A
#
# COMPACT_ATOMS: atom_id res chain seq x y z
N THR A 1 -4.64 2.85 -2.65
CA THR A 1 -3.81 3.65 -1.73
C THR A 1 -4.60 4.41 -0.67
N ALA A 2 -5.58 5.26 -1.01
CA ALA A 2 -6.31 6.06 -0.01
C ALA A 2 -6.92 5.23 1.14
N LEU A 3 -7.55 4.09 0.84
CA LEU A 3 -8.09 3.19 1.87
C LEU A 3 -6.98 2.63 2.79
N GLN A 4 -5.83 2.24 2.23
CA GLN A 4 -4.69 1.72 3.00
C GLN A 4 -4.13 2.79 3.96
N VAL A 5 -4.12 4.05 3.54
CA VAL A 5 -3.70 5.21 4.36
C VAL A 5 -4.63 5.37 5.56
N VAL A 6 -5.95 5.44 5.33
CA VAL A 6 -6.96 5.55 6.41
C VAL A 6 -6.87 4.34 7.35
N TRP A 7 -6.70 3.14 6.79
CA TRP A 7 -6.53 1.90 7.56
C TRP A 7 -5.29 1.94 8.45
N SER A 8 -4.17 2.45 7.95
CA SER A 8 -2.93 2.60 8.70
C SER A 8 -3.08 3.58 9.86
N VAL A 9 -3.76 4.71 9.63
CA VAL A 9 -4.05 5.70 10.68
C VAL A 9 -4.93 5.08 11.77
N LEU A 10 -5.97 4.35 11.39
CA LEU A 10 -6.86 3.66 12.32
C LEU A 10 -6.07 2.66 13.18
N LEU A 11 -5.32 1.76 12.56
CA LEU A 11 -4.51 0.76 13.27
C LEU A 11 -3.46 1.40 14.19
N SER A 12 -2.83 2.50 13.78
CA SER A 12 -1.84 3.22 14.61
C SER A 12 -2.47 3.70 15.92
N ARG A 13 -3.71 4.20 15.87
CA ARG A 13 -4.44 4.65 17.06
C ARG A 13 -4.79 3.49 17.99
N TYR A 14 -5.23 2.36 17.44
CA TYR A 14 -5.59 1.18 18.23
C TYR A 14 -4.37 0.50 18.86
N GLN A 15 -3.29 0.35 18.10
CA GLN A 15 -2.09 -0.37 18.55
C GLN A 15 -1.09 0.50 19.29
N ARG A 16 -1.32 1.82 19.36
CA ARG A 16 -0.38 2.81 19.91
C ARG A 16 1.04 2.66 19.32
N SER A 17 1.12 2.20 18.08
CA SER A 17 2.37 2.01 17.34
C SER A 17 2.45 3.00 16.19
N ARG A 18 3.66 3.50 15.96
CA ARG A 18 4.01 4.36 14.82
C ARG A 18 4.62 3.58 13.66
N ASP A 19 4.90 2.30 13.81
CA ASP A 19 5.38 1.41 12.75
C ASP A 19 4.44 0.21 12.66
N LEU A 20 3.85 0.02 11.49
CA LEU A 20 2.80 -0.97 11.24
C LEU A 20 3.11 -1.76 9.99
N ILE A 21 2.78 -3.05 10.02
CA ILE A 21 2.83 -3.94 8.87
C ILE A 21 1.48 -4.65 8.74
N PHE A 22 0.90 -4.65 7.55
CA PHE A 22 -0.30 -5.42 7.22
C PHE A 22 -0.24 -5.93 5.77
N GLY A 23 -0.98 -6.98 5.47
CA GLY A 23 -1.06 -7.53 4.12
C GLY A 23 -1.95 -6.67 3.21
N THR A 24 -1.56 -6.51 1.96
CA THR A 24 -2.41 -5.90 0.92
C THR A 24 -2.42 -6.73 -0.34
N VAL A 25 -3.58 -6.84 -0.98
CA VAL A 25 -3.73 -7.54 -2.25
C VAL A 25 -3.34 -6.61 -3.39
N VAL A 26 -2.43 -7.04 -4.24
CA VAL A 26 -2.03 -6.36 -5.48
C VAL A 26 -2.45 -7.19 -6.69
N SER A 27 -2.63 -6.53 -7.85
CA SER A 27 -3.03 -7.20 -9.08
C SER A 27 -1.97 -8.16 -9.62
N GLY A 28 -0.68 -7.89 -9.33
CA GLY A 28 0.47 -8.63 -9.86
C GLY A 28 0.55 -8.62 -11.39
N ARG A 29 0.03 -7.56 -12.03
CA ARG A 29 0.06 -7.37 -13.49
C ARG A 29 1.09 -6.29 -13.87
N PRO A 30 2.28 -6.66 -14.36
CA PRO A 30 3.36 -5.71 -14.65
C PRO A 30 3.04 -4.86 -15.89
N ALA A 31 3.20 -3.53 -15.78
CA ALA A 31 2.94 -2.60 -16.89
C ALA A 31 3.84 -2.82 -18.12
N ALA A 32 4.97 -3.50 -17.97
CA ALA A 32 5.88 -3.84 -19.07
C ALA A 32 5.29 -4.86 -20.06
N ILE A 33 4.25 -5.62 -19.67
CA ILE A 33 3.64 -6.66 -20.50
C ILE A 33 2.40 -6.08 -21.21
N LYS A 34 2.49 -5.90 -22.52
CA LYS A 34 1.37 -5.40 -23.32
C LYS A 34 0.18 -6.36 -23.25
N GLY A 35 -0.99 -5.83 -22.89
CA GLY A 35 -2.23 -6.62 -22.79
C GLY A 35 -2.36 -7.43 -21.51
N VAL A 36 -1.47 -7.26 -20.52
CA VAL A 36 -1.51 -8.02 -19.26
C VAL A 36 -2.85 -7.92 -18.54
N GLU A 37 -3.55 -6.79 -18.64
CA GLU A 37 -4.86 -6.58 -18.00
C GLU A 37 -5.95 -7.55 -18.49
N HIS A 38 -5.79 -8.13 -19.68
CA HIS A 38 -6.77 -9.05 -20.27
C HIS A 38 -6.36 -10.53 -20.17
N MET A 39 -5.18 -10.82 -19.60
CA MET A 39 -4.70 -12.20 -19.47
C MET A 39 -5.43 -12.96 -18.36
N VAL A 40 -5.84 -14.18 -18.67
CA VAL A 40 -6.39 -15.14 -17.70
C VAL A 40 -5.25 -15.92 -17.06
N GLY A 41 -5.22 -15.98 -15.73
CA GLY A 41 -4.17 -16.65 -14.97
C GLY A 41 -4.14 -16.18 -13.51
N LEU A 42 -3.23 -16.75 -12.72
CA LEU A 42 -3.00 -16.33 -11.34
C LEU A 42 -2.00 -15.17 -11.30
N PHE A 43 -2.51 -13.98 -11.00
CA PHE A 43 -1.69 -12.77 -10.87
C PHE A 43 -1.79 -12.11 -9.50
N ILE A 44 -2.93 -12.23 -8.81
CA ILE A 44 -3.13 -11.59 -7.51
C ILE A 44 -2.08 -12.08 -6.50
N ASN A 45 -1.54 -11.16 -5.71
CA ASN A 45 -0.57 -11.49 -4.67
C ASN A 45 -0.86 -10.69 -3.39
N VAL A 46 -0.56 -11.28 -2.23
CA VAL A 46 -0.61 -10.58 -0.94
C VAL A 46 0.81 -10.18 -0.58
N VAL A 47 1.07 -8.88 -0.50
CA VAL A 47 2.38 -8.33 -0.14
C VAL A 47 2.31 -7.58 1.18
N PRO A 48 3.38 -7.60 1.99
CA PRO A 48 3.43 -6.80 3.21
C PRO A 48 3.55 -5.31 2.86
N LYS A 49 2.67 -4.50 3.45
CA LYS A 49 2.75 -3.03 3.41
C LYS A 49 3.21 -2.53 4.77
N ARG A 50 4.40 -1.92 4.81
CA ARG A 50 4.91 -1.23 6.00
C ARG A 50 4.58 0.25 5.94
N VAL A 51 4.07 0.82 7.03
CA VAL A 51 3.76 2.24 7.17
C VAL A 51 4.38 2.75 8.47
N SER A 52 5.19 3.80 8.36
CA SER A 52 5.82 4.47 9.50
C SER A 52 5.30 5.90 9.61
N PHE A 53 4.95 6.32 10.82
CA PHE A 53 4.47 7.66 11.15
C PHE A 53 5.52 8.41 11.97
N ASP A 54 6.05 9.52 11.46
CA ASP A 54 7.03 10.35 12.19
C ASP A 54 6.38 11.41 13.10
N GLY A 55 5.04 11.53 13.10
CA GLY A 55 4.28 12.47 13.92
C GLY A 55 4.26 13.91 13.39
N GLN A 56 5.00 14.21 12.32
CA GLN A 56 5.00 15.50 11.63
C GLN A 56 4.44 15.39 10.19
N THR A 57 4.38 14.19 9.63
CA THR A 57 3.84 13.91 8.29
C THR A 57 2.36 14.28 8.20
N SER A 58 2.01 15.13 7.23
CA SER A 58 0.61 15.44 6.93
C SER A 58 -0.11 14.26 6.26
N PHE A 59 -1.44 14.23 6.31
CA PHE A 59 -2.22 13.15 5.67
C PHE A 59 -1.95 13.06 4.16
N THR A 60 -1.78 14.20 3.49
CA THR A 60 -1.49 14.28 2.06
C THR A 60 -0.11 13.73 1.74
N GLU A 61 0.90 14.03 2.56
CA GLU A 61 2.24 13.45 2.43
C GLU A 61 2.23 11.94 2.62
N LEU A 62 1.42 11.43 3.56
CA LEU A 62 1.28 9.99 3.78
C LEU A 62 0.68 9.28 2.56
N ILE A 63 -0.35 9.86 1.93
CA ILE A 63 -0.92 9.34 0.68
C ILE A 63 0.12 9.32 -0.43
N ALA A 64 0.83 10.43 -0.62
CA ALA A 64 1.84 10.56 -1.67
C ALA A 64 2.98 9.54 -1.48
N GLY A 65 3.48 9.38 -0.26
CA GLY A 65 4.51 8.40 0.08
C GLY A 65 4.06 6.96 -0.17
N LEU A 66 2.85 6.59 0.29
CA LEU A 66 2.33 5.24 0.09
C LEU A 66 1.98 4.93 -1.36
N GLN A 67 1.61 5.94 -2.15
CA GLN A 67 1.37 5.80 -3.58
C GLN A 67 2.68 5.57 -4.33
N LYS A 68 3.74 6.34 -4.00
CA LYS A 68 5.07 6.13 -4.56
C LYS A 68 5.57 4.71 -4.30
N GLN A 69 5.49 4.24 -3.07
CA GLN A 69 5.89 2.88 -2.71
C GLN A 69 5.07 1.80 -3.46
N SER A 70 3.81 2.09 -3.79
CA SER A 70 2.97 1.15 -4.56
C SER A 70 3.35 1.07 -6.05
N LEU A 71 4.06 2.06 -6.59
CA LEU A 71 4.57 2.04 -7.95
C LEU A 71 5.93 1.33 -8.04
N GLU A 72 6.65 1.26 -6.92
CA GLU A 72 7.94 0.56 -6.78
C GLU A 72 7.76 -0.94 -6.50
N SER A 73 6.55 -1.39 -6.16
CA SER A 73 6.20 -2.80 -5.89
C SER A 73 5.64 -3.48 -7.14
#